data_AF-A0A6J4NV19-F1
#
_entry.id   AF-A0A6J4NV19-F1
#
_cell.length_a   1.000
_cell.length_b   1.000
_cell.length_c   1.000
_cell.angle_alpha   90.00
_cell.angle_beta   90.00
_cell.angle_gamma   90.00
#
_symmetry.space_group_name_H-M   'P 1'
#
loop_
_entity.id
_entity.type
_entity.pdbx_description
1 polymer ?
#
loop_
_entity_poly.entity_id
_entity_poly.type
_entity_poly.pdbx_seq_one_letter_code
_entity_poly.pdbx_strand_id
1 'polypeptide(L)'
;MDGLSGWQLVLLTLAIVLGASVLSLVAGAVLVRMGMHRPWVVRRVSALAEGALRLVKRPLTIVVLDEVSAVIKTGHYTKNISDALVENHDELKALVTEKVSQDPNVRLISRLPGYGTIVGEVTETTLRVLIEMLSDPRTDELINDLLRNNLEQIRLAVRARDHESIDPHTAPDALSAKEQLVARRTEAGSAVTPDHLTDERRFLGGPGAV
;
A
#
# COMPACT_ATOMS: atom_id res chain seq x y z
N MET A 1 25.32 -57.64 -6.11
CA MET A 1 24.26 -56.79 -5.51
C MET A 1 22.95 -57.52 -5.77
N ASP A 2 22.74 -58.60 -5.02
CA ASP A 2 21.63 -59.52 -5.23
C ASP A 2 20.36 -58.90 -4.65
N GLY A 3 19.30 -58.91 -5.47
CA GLY A 3 18.04 -58.25 -5.19
C GLY A 3 17.38 -58.80 -3.94
N LEU A 4 17.01 -57.90 -3.03
CA LEU A 4 16.08 -58.19 -1.95
C LEU A 4 14.83 -58.84 -2.57
N SER A 5 14.57 -60.10 -2.20
CA SER A 5 13.40 -60.80 -2.71
C SER A 5 12.14 -60.07 -2.24
N GLY A 6 11.06 -60.09 -3.03
CA GLY A 6 9.83 -59.35 -2.69
C GLY A 6 9.31 -59.66 -1.27
N TRP A 7 9.57 -60.86 -0.76
CA TRP A 7 9.25 -61.27 0.60
C TRP A 7 10.11 -60.57 1.67
N GLN A 8 11.41 -60.37 1.42
CA GLN A 8 12.28 -59.60 2.32
C GLN A 8 11.84 -58.14 2.41
N LEU A 9 11.34 -57.56 1.32
CA LEU A 9 10.84 -56.19 1.28
C LEU A 9 9.53 -56.04 2.08
N VAL A 10 8.64 -57.04 2.01
CA VAL A 10 7.43 -57.12 2.84
C VAL A 10 7.78 -57.29 4.33
N LEU A 11 8.72 -58.17 4.67
CA LEU A 11 9.14 -58.35 6.06
C LEU A 11 9.85 -57.12 6.61
N LEU A 12 10.67 -56.43 5.82
CA LEU A 12 11.33 -55.20 6.22
C LEU A 12 10.32 -54.08 6.49
N THR A 13 9.35 -53.88 5.57
CA THR A 13 8.30 -52.88 5.77
C THR A 13 7.43 -53.21 6.97
N LEU A 14 7.04 -54.47 7.15
CA LEU A 14 6.29 -54.91 8.33
C LEU A 14 7.08 -54.71 9.64
N ALA A 15 8.38 -55.03 9.64
CA ALA A 15 9.25 -54.82 10.80
C ALA A 15 9.42 -53.33 11.13
N ILE A 16 9.53 -52.46 10.12
CA ILE A 16 9.58 -51.00 10.31
C ILE A 16 8.26 -50.49 10.89
N VAL A 17 7.12 -50.93 10.37
CA VAL A 17 5.80 -50.52 10.86
C VAL A 17 5.56 -50.99 12.29
N LEU A 18 5.86 -52.26 12.59
CA LEU A 18 5.77 -52.81 13.96
C LEU A 18 6.73 -52.10 14.90
N GLY A 19 7.97 -51.88 14.47
CA GLY A 19 8.97 -51.13 15.23
C GLY A 19 8.51 -49.72 15.57
N ALA A 20 7.98 -48.98 14.58
CA ALA A 20 7.45 -47.64 14.78
C ALA A 20 6.25 -47.62 15.73
N SER A 21 5.36 -48.63 15.63
CA SER A 21 4.20 -48.76 16.52
C SER A 21 4.59 -49.01 17.97
N VAL A 22 5.50 -49.97 18.21
CA VAL A 22 6.02 -50.26 19.56
C VAL A 22 6.78 -49.07 20.11
N LEU A 23 7.60 -48.42 19.29
CA LEU A 23 8.34 -47.21 19.68
C LEU A 23 7.39 -46.08 20.09
N SER A 24 6.27 -45.90 19.37
CA SER A 24 5.24 -44.91 19.69
C SER A 24 4.58 -45.18 21.04
N LEU A 25 4.26 -46.45 21.33
CA LEU A 25 3.70 -46.87 22.62
C LEU A 25 4.69 -46.66 23.77
N VAL A 26 5.96 -47.05 23.59
CA VAL A 26 7.01 -46.87 24.60
C VAL A 26 7.30 -45.38 24.82
N ALA A 27 7.42 -44.59 23.75
CA ALA A 27 7.65 -43.15 23.84
C ALA A 27 6.49 -42.46 24.57
N GLY A 28 5.24 -42.80 24.25
CA GLY A 28 4.06 -42.29 24.95
C GLY A 28 4.03 -42.67 26.43
N ALA A 29 4.31 -43.93 26.76
CA ALA A 29 4.36 -44.42 28.13
C ALA A 29 5.49 -43.79 28.95
N VAL A 30 6.69 -43.64 28.37
CA VAL A 30 7.83 -42.95 28.98
C VAL A 30 7.50 -41.47 29.20
N LEU A 31 6.87 -40.79 28.23
CA LEU A 31 6.44 -39.39 28.38
C LEU A 31 5.46 -39.19 29.53
N VAL A 32 4.48 -40.09 29.68
CA VAL A 32 3.50 -40.06 30.77
C VAL A 32 4.17 -40.38 32.11
N ARG A 33 5.06 -41.37 32.15
CA ARG A 33 5.78 -41.78 33.37
C ARG A 33 6.76 -40.72 33.86
N MET A 34 7.35 -39.92 32.96
CA MET A 34 8.19 -38.78 33.32
C MET A 34 7.40 -37.56 33.81
N GLY A 35 6.07 -37.64 33.93
CA GLY A 35 5.24 -36.53 34.44
C GLY A 35 5.30 -35.28 33.56
N MET A 36 5.68 -35.42 32.29
CA MET A 36 5.92 -34.30 31.40
C MET A 36 4.58 -33.71 30.98
N HIS A 37 4.12 -32.70 31.72
CA HIS A 37 2.87 -32.02 31.47
C HIS A 37 2.82 -31.48 30.02
N ARG A 38 1.64 -31.64 29.38
CA ARG A 38 1.24 -31.11 28.06
C ARG A 38 1.92 -29.81 27.58
N PRO A 39 2.21 -28.78 28.42
CA PRO A 39 2.93 -27.59 28.00
C PRO A 39 4.27 -27.80 27.28
N TRP A 40 5.12 -28.78 27.64
CA TRP A 40 6.46 -28.87 27.03
C TRP A 40 6.43 -29.35 25.57
N VAL A 41 5.67 -30.41 25.27
CA VAL A 41 5.54 -30.95 23.91
C VAL A 41 4.87 -29.94 22.99
N VAL A 42 3.79 -29.30 23.45
CA VAL A 42 3.09 -28.27 22.68
C VAL A 42 4.04 -27.11 22.37
N ARG A 43 4.81 -26.60 23.35
CA ARG A 43 5.79 -25.53 23.11
C ARG A 43 6.88 -25.92 22.10
N ARG A 44 7.36 -27.16 22.13
CA ARG A 44 8.37 -27.64 21.17
C ARG A 44 7.79 -27.78 19.76
N VAL A 45 6.58 -28.31 19.65
CA VAL A 45 5.86 -28.39 18.36
C VAL A 45 5.55 -27.01 17.83
N SER A 46 5.10 -26.07 18.67
CA SER A 46 4.85 -24.68 18.28
C SER A 46 6.12 -23.98 17.81
N ALA A 47 7.24 -24.10 18.53
CA ALA A 47 8.51 -23.50 18.10
C ALA A 47 9.04 -24.09 16.78
N LEU A 48 8.87 -25.40 16.58
CA LEU A 48 9.21 -26.05 15.31
C LEU A 48 8.29 -25.62 14.16
N ALA A 49 6.99 -25.50 14.43
CA ALA A 49 6.00 -25.01 13.47
C ALA A 49 6.28 -23.56 13.08
N GLU A 50 6.63 -22.70 14.03
CA GLU A 50 7.06 -21.33 13.77
C GLU A 50 8.35 -21.28 12.93
N GLY A 51 9.34 -22.12 13.25
CA GLY A 51 10.57 -22.23 12.48
C GLY A 51 10.31 -22.69 11.04
N ALA A 52 9.48 -23.71 10.86
CA ALA A 52 9.05 -24.19 9.56
C ALA A 52 8.28 -23.12 8.77
N LEU A 53 7.36 -22.41 9.43
CA LEU A 53 6.59 -21.33 8.81
C LEU A 53 7.51 -20.18 8.34
N ARG A 54 8.51 -19.80 9.15
CA ARG A 54 9.50 -18.78 8.76
C ARG A 54 10.30 -19.20 7.51
N LEU A 55 10.61 -20.49 7.36
CA LEU A 55 11.29 -21.01 6.17
C LEU A 55 10.41 -21.00 4.92
N VAL A 56 9.11 -21.27 5.07
CA VAL A 56 8.15 -21.34 3.95
C VAL A 56 7.60 -19.97 3.54
N LYS A 57 7.55 -18.99 4.47
CA LYS A 57 6.99 -17.66 4.21
C LYS A 57 7.60 -16.98 2.98
N ARG A 58 8.92 -17.03 2.83
CA ARG A 58 9.64 -16.35 1.74
C ARG A 58 9.38 -16.99 0.36
N PRO A 59 9.56 -18.32 0.17
CA PRO A 59 9.17 -18.97 -1.08
C PRO A 59 7.71 -18.72 -1.43
N LEU A 60 6.82 -18.78 -0.44
CA LEU A 60 5.40 -18.52 -0.64
C LEU A 60 5.14 -17.10 -1.14
N THR A 61 5.73 -16.07 -0.52
CA THR A 61 5.58 -14.68 -0.98
C THR A 61 6.11 -14.49 -2.39
N ILE A 62 7.24 -15.11 -2.75
CA ILE A 62 7.78 -15.04 -4.11
C ILE A 62 6.81 -15.65 -5.13
N VAL A 63 6.24 -16.82 -4.83
CA VAL A 63 5.25 -17.47 -5.70
C VAL A 63 3.98 -16.62 -5.84
N VAL A 64 3.51 -16.02 -4.75
CA VAL A 64 2.36 -15.10 -4.80
C VAL A 64 2.67 -13.87 -5.65
N LEU A 65 3.87 -13.29 -5.51
CA LEU A 65 4.28 -12.16 -6.35
C LEU A 65 4.39 -12.56 -7.83
N ASP A 66 4.81 -13.79 -8.13
CA ASP A 66 4.83 -14.32 -9.50
C ASP A 66 3.40 -14.42 -10.08
N GLU A 67 2.44 -14.89 -9.29
CA GLU A 67 1.02 -14.94 -9.67
C GLU A 67 0.44 -13.54 -9.87
N VAL A 68 0.66 -12.62 -8.92
CA VAL A 68 0.20 -11.22 -9.03
C VAL A 68 0.82 -10.55 -10.25
N SER A 69 2.10 -10.82 -10.55
CA SER A 69 2.74 -10.32 -11.76
C SER A 69 2.05 -10.82 -13.02
N ALA A 70 1.68 -12.10 -13.06
CA ALA A 70 0.93 -12.66 -14.19
C ALA A 70 -0.44 -11.98 -14.37
N VAL A 71 -1.18 -11.75 -13.28
CA VAL A 71 -2.47 -11.05 -13.32
C VAL A 71 -2.30 -9.61 -13.79
N ILE A 72 -1.34 -8.88 -13.24
CA ILE A 72 -1.12 -7.47 -13.60
C ILE A 72 -0.77 -7.33 -15.08
N LYS A 73 -0.01 -8.27 -15.67
CA LYS A 73 0.32 -8.25 -17.09
C LYS A 73 -0.88 -8.31 -18.04
N THR A 74 -2.02 -8.80 -17.56
CA THR A 74 -3.26 -8.98 -18.34
C THR A 74 -4.26 -7.84 -18.18
N GLY A 75 -4.01 -6.88 -17.30
CA GLY A 75 -4.95 -5.79 -17.02
C GLY A 75 -4.86 -4.62 -18.02
N HIS A 76 -6.00 -3.98 -18.26
CA HIS A 76 -6.13 -2.74 -19.05
C HIS A 76 -6.24 -1.52 -18.12
N TYR A 77 -5.13 -1.11 -17.53
CA TYR A 77 -5.14 -0.08 -16.48
C TYR A 77 -5.44 1.31 -17.02
N THR A 78 -4.88 1.67 -18.17
CA THR A 78 -5.06 3.02 -18.70
C THR A 78 -6.49 3.25 -19.16
N LYS A 79 -7.15 2.19 -19.65
CA LYS A 79 -8.58 2.20 -19.98
C LYS A 79 -9.47 2.38 -18.74
N ASN A 80 -9.19 1.64 -17.67
CA ASN A 80 -9.95 1.82 -16.42
C ASN A 80 -9.80 3.25 -15.87
N ILE A 81 -8.60 3.84 -16.01
CA ILE A 81 -8.36 5.22 -15.62
C ILE A 81 -9.10 6.19 -16.54
N SER A 82 -9.07 5.99 -17.87
CA SER A 82 -9.77 6.87 -18.81
C SER A 82 -11.29 6.84 -18.58
N ASP A 83 -11.86 5.66 -18.35
CA ASP A 83 -13.28 5.50 -18.01
C ASP A 83 -13.64 6.27 -16.73
N ALA A 84 -12.82 6.16 -15.67
CA ALA A 84 -13.02 6.91 -14.44
C ALA A 84 -12.87 8.43 -14.62
N LEU A 85 -11.96 8.87 -15.49
CA LEU A 85 -11.79 10.29 -15.84
C LEU A 85 -13.00 10.85 -16.61
N VAL A 86 -13.59 10.04 -17.49
CA VAL A 86 -14.82 10.41 -18.21
C VAL A 86 -15.99 10.53 -17.24
N GLU A 87 -16.13 9.59 -16.31
CA GLU A 87 -17.20 9.59 -15.31
C GLU A 87 -17.17 10.82 -14.40
N ASN A 88 -15.97 11.29 -14.04
CA ASN A 88 -15.77 12.41 -13.11
C ASN A 88 -15.31 13.70 -13.82
N HIS A 89 -15.55 13.82 -15.12
CA HIS A 89 -15.02 14.89 -15.97
C HIS A 89 -15.34 16.31 -15.45
N ASP A 90 -16.60 16.55 -15.09
CA ASP A 90 -17.05 17.88 -14.64
C ASP A 90 -16.46 18.26 -13.27
N GLU A 91 -16.30 17.28 -12.38
CA GLU A 91 -15.67 17.48 -11.07
C GLU A 91 -14.18 17.79 -11.22
N LEU A 92 -13.48 17.07 -12.11
CA LEU A 92 -12.08 17.34 -12.43
C LEU A 92 -11.89 18.75 -13.03
N LYS A 93 -12.81 19.19 -13.90
CA LYS A 93 -12.78 20.54 -14.48
C LYS A 93 -12.97 21.63 -13.41
N ALA A 94 -13.90 21.43 -12.49
CA ALA A 94 -14.10 22.33 -11.36
C ALA A 94 -12.85 22.39 -10.47
N LEU A 95 -12.27 21.22 -10.15
CA LEU A 95 -11.07 21.10 -9.34
C LEU A 95 -9.87 21.80 -9.99
N VAL A 96 -9.62 21.57 -11.29
CA VAL A 96 -8.52 22.23 -12.02
C VAL A 96 -8.74 23.74 -12.04
N THR A 97 -9.96 24.21 -12.31
CA THR A 97 -10.27 25.65 -12.30
C THR A 97 -9.98 26.27 -10.93
N GLU A 98 -10.37 25.60 -9.84
CA GLU A 98 -10.06 26.03 -8.48
C GLU A 98 -8.55 26.09 -8.25
N LYS A 99 -7.80 25.02 -8.57
CA LYS A 99 -6.35 24.96 -8.35
C LYS A 99 -5.58 25.98 -9.17
N VAL A 100 -5.92 26.16 -10.44
CA VAL A 100 -5.26 27.16 -11.31
C VAL A 100 -5.59 28.58 -10.83
N SER A 101 -6.81 28.85 -10.33
CA SER A 101 -7.15 30.17 -9.76
C SER A 101 -6.36 30.50 -8.48
N GLN A 102 -5.97 29.47 -7.73
CA GLN A 102 -5.17 29.57 -6.50
C GLN A 102 -3.65 29.57 -6.78
N ASP A 103 -3.21 29.33 -8.02
CA ASP A 103 -1.79 29.27 -8.37
C ASP A 103 -1.14 30.67 -8.30
N PRO A 104 -0.10 30.85 -7.47
CA PRO A 104 0.58 32.15 -7.33
C PRO A 104 1.19 32.67 -8.63
N ASN A 105 1.54 31.80 -9.58
CA ASN A 105 2.12 32.16 -10.87
C ASN A 105 1.09 32.76 -11.84
N VAL A 106 -0.20 32.56 -11.60
CA VAL A 106 -1.29 32.98 -12.50
C VAL A 106 -2.05 34.21 -11.97
N ARG A 107 -1.65 34.75 -10.81
CA ARG A 107 -2.30 35.89 -10.11
C ARG A 107 -2.59 37.12 -10.96
N LEU A 108 -1.75 37.42 -11.96
CA LEU A 108 -1.94 38.58 -12.83
C LEU A 108 -2.97 38.30 -13.92
N ILE A 109 -2.99 37.07 -14.43
CA ILE A 109 -3.84 36.61 -15.53
C ILE A 109 -5.25 36.28 -15.01
N SER A 110 -5.37 35.80 -13.77
CA SER A 110 -6.65 35.46 -13.14
C SER A 110 -7.57 36.65 -12.90
N ARG A 111 -7.05 37.88 -13.00
CA ARG A 111 -7.83 39.13 -12.88
C ARG A 111 -8.38 39.64 -14.20
N LEU A 112 -8.03 39.02 -15.33
CA LEU A 112 -8.50 39.45 -16.65
C LEU A 112 -9.95 38.99 -16.89
N PRO A 113 -10.80 39.83 -17.52
CA PRO A 113 -12.13 39.41 -17.92
C PRO A 113 -12.03 38.26 -18.93
N GLY A 114 -12.84 37.21 -18.75
CA GLY A 114 -12.83 36.03 -19.61
C GLY A 114 -11.82 34.93 -19.20
N TYR A 115 -11.02 35.12 -18.14
CA TYR A 115 -10.09 34.11 -17.64
C TYR A 115 -10.75 32.75 -17.38
N GLY A 116 -11.90 32.73 -16.69
CA GLY A 116 -12.61 31.48 -16.38
C GLY A 116 -13.06 30.72 -17.64
N THR A 117 -13.45 31.44 -18.69
CA THR A 117 -13.82 30.83 -19.98
C THR A 117 -12.60 30.22 -20.66
N ILE A 118 -11.48 30.95 -20.72
CA ILE A 118 -10.24 30.45 -21.34
C ILE A 118 -9.73 29.22 -20.59
N VAL A 119 -9.63 29.28 -19.26
CA VAL A 119 -9.20 28.13 -18.45
C VAL A 119 -10.15 26.96 -18.62
N GLY A 120 -11.47 27.20 -18.66
CA GLY A 120 -12.46 26.18 -18.91
C GLY A 120 -12.26 25.45 -20.24
N GLU A 121 -12.07 26.18 -21.33
CA GLU A 121 -11.85 25.61 -22.67
C GLU A 121 -10.51 24.89 -22.81
N VAL A 122 -9.44 25.45 -22.23
CA VAL A 122 -8.12 24.82 -22.24
C VAL A 122 -8.14 23.54 -21.40
N THR A 123 -8.79 23.58 -20.23
CA THR A 123 -8.94 22.42 -19.34
C THR A 123 -9.76 21.32 -20.02
N GLU A 124 -10.89 21.69 -20.63
CA GLU A 124 -11.74 20.79 -21.42
C GLU A 124 -10.94 20.08 -22.52
N THR A 125 -10.22 20.87 -23.33
CA THR A 125 -9.41 20.34 -24.43
C THR A 125 -8.31 19.43 -23.92
N THR A 126 -7.62 19.84 -22.85
CA THR A 126 -6.53 19.06 -22.26
C THR A 126 -7.04 17.75 -21.67
N LEU A 127 -8.13 17.77 -20.90
CA LEU A 127 -8.74 16.57 -20.32
C LEU A 127 -9.15 15.60 -21.42
N ARG A 128 -9.78 16.07 -22.49
CA ARG A 128 -10.15 15.24 -23.64
C ARG A 128 -8.94 14.56 -24.27
N VAL A 129 -7.88 15.33 -24.56
CA VAL A 129 -6.65 14.79 -25.13
C VAL A 129 -6.02 13.77 -24.17
N LEU A 130 -5.99 14.03 -22.87
CA LEU A 130 -5.46 13.09 -21.88
C LEU A 130 -6.26 11.79 -21.83
N ILE A 131 -7.60 11.86 -21.88
CA ILE A 131 -8.49 10.69 -21.92
C ILE A 131 -8.26 9.87 -23.19
N GLU A 132 -8.13 10.53 -24.34
CA GLU A 132 -7.80 9.88 -25.62
C GLU A 132 -6.43 9.21 -25.55
N MET A 133 -5.42 9.90 -25.00
CA MET A 133 -4.08 9.34 -24.81
C MET A 133 -4.08 8.13 -23.89
N LEU A 134 -4.82 8.16 -22.79
CA LEU A 134 -4.95 7.01 -21.87
C LEU A 134 -5.67 5.83 -22.53
N SER A 135 -6.55 6.09 -23.48
CA SER A 135 -7.25 5.05 -24.24
C SER A 135 -6.44 4.51 -25.43
N ASP A 136 -5.29 5.11 -25.75
CA ASP A 136 -4.40 4.67 -26.82
C ASP A 136 -3.65 3.39 -26.40
N PRO A 137 -3.63 2.33 -27.24
CA PRO A 137 -2.92 1.08 -26.94
C PRO A 137 -1.43 1.25 -26.60
N ARG A 138 -0.77 2.27 -27.15
CA ARG A 138 0.66 2.54 -26.89
C ARG A 138 0.89 3.03 -25.46
N THR A 139 -0.03 3.83 -24.94
CA THR A 139 0.02 4.29 -23.54
C THR A 139 -0.26 3.11 -22.59
N ASP A 140 -1.18 2.21 -22.94
CA ASP A 140 -1.43 0.98 -22.17
C ASP A 140 -0.17 0.10 -22.09
N GLU A 141 0.51 -0.11 -23.21
CA GLU A 141 1.79 -0.84 -23.26
C GLU A 141 2.87 -0.16 -22.40
N LEU A 142 3.04 1.16 -22.50
CA LEU A 142 3.99 1.92 -21.70
C LEU A 142 3.75 1.74 -20.20
N ILE A 143 2.49 1.89 -19.74
CA ILE A 143 2.16 1.73 -18.32
C ILE A 143 2.36 0.29 -17.89
N ASN A 144 2.01 -0.69 -18.73
CA ASN A 144 2.23 -2.10 -18.47
C ASN A 144 3.73 -2.42 -18.29
N ASP A 145 4.60 -1.84 -19.11
CA ASP A 145 6.05 -1.99 -18.98
C ASP A 145 6.59 -1.38 -17.69
N LEU A 146 6.09 -0.19 -17.31
CA LEU A 146 6.42 0.42 -16.02
C LEU A 146 6.00 -0.48 -14.86
N LEU A 147 4.77 -1.02 -14.89
CA LEU A 147 4.29 -1.93 -13.85
C LEU A 147 5.10 -3.22 -13.79
N ARG A 148 5.45 -3.81 -14.94
CA ARG A 148 6.32 -5.00 -15.01
C ARG A 148 7.68 -4.76 -14.36
N ASN A 149 8.32 -3.63 -14.68
CA ASN A 149 9.61 -3.28 -14.12
C ASN A 149 9.53 -3.03 -12.60
N ASN A 150 8.48 -2.34 -12.12
CA ASN A 150 8.27 -2.12 -10.69
C ASN A 150 8.00 -3.44 -9.93
N LEU A 151 7.22 -4.36 -10.50
CA LEU A 151 6.96 -5.67 -9.89
C LEU A 151 8.22 -6.53 -9.80
N GLU A 152 9.07 -6.49 -10.83
CA GLU A 152 10.36 -7.20 -10.78
C GLU A 152 11.27 -6.59 -9.70
N GLN A 153 11.29 -5.25 -9.56
CA GLN A 153 12.00 -4.59 -8.46
C GLN A 153 11.48 -5.05 -7.08
N ILE A 154 10.15 -5.09 -6.89
CA ILE A 154 9.53 -5.58 -5.65
C ILE A 154 9.93 -7.03 -5.39
N ARG A 155 9.88 -7.90 -6.42
CA ARG A 155 10.28 -9.30 -6.31
C ARG A 155 11.74 -9.44 -5.87
N LEU A 156 12.64 -8.65 -6.46
CA LEU A 156 14.06 -8.65 -6.11
C LEU A 156 14.28 -8.16 -4.68
N ALA A 157 13.62 -7.08 -4.26
CA ALA A 157 13.67 -6.57 -2.89
C ALA A 157 13.12 -7.59 -1.87
N VAL A 158 12.05 -8.31 -2.23
CA VAL A 158 11.51 -9.40 -1.39
C VAL A 158 12.48 -10.56 -1.30
N ARG A 159 13.15 -10.90 -2.40
CA ARG A 159 14.21 -11.90 -2.38
C ARG A 159 15.41 -11.41 -1.56
N ALA A 160 15.77 -10.14 -1.59
CA ALA A 160 16.92 -9.58 -0.87
C ALA A 160 16.69 -9.40 0.64
N ARG A 161 15.43 -9.51 1.12
CA ARG A 161 14.99 -9.23 2.49
C ARG A 161 15.00 -7.75 2.89
N ASP A 162 15.01 -6.84 1.92
CA ASP A 162 15.07 -5.39 2.17
C ASP A 162 13.83 -4.85 2.92
N HIS A 163 12.73 -5.61 2.92
CA HIS A 163 11.46 -5.29 3.58
C HIS A 163 11.31 -5.89 4.98
N GLU A 164 12.24 -6.74 5.45
CA GLU A 164 12.14 -7.38 6.77
C GLU A 164 12.44 -6.41 7.94
N SER A 165 13.05 -5.25 7.64
CA SER A 165 13.34 -4.18 8.61
C SER A 165 12.21 -3.14 8.74
N ILE A 166 11.20 -3.21 7.88
CA ILE A 166 10.03 -2.32 7.89
C ILE A 166 8.93 -3.02 8.70
N ASP A 167 8.58 -2.44 9.85
CA ASP A 167 7.55 -3.00 10.73
C ASP A 167 6.20 -3.11 9.98
N PRO A 168 5.62 -4.32 9.80
CA PRO A 168 4.40 -4.53 9.03
C PRO A 168 3.16 -3.77 9.56
N HIS A 169 3.22 -3.23 10.77
CA HIS A 169 2.11 -2.54 11.43
C HIS A 169 2.23 -1.02 11.48
N THR A 170 3.25 -0.42 10.85
CA THR A 170 3.26 1.03 10.68
C THR A 170 2.38 1.38 9.49
N ALA A 171 1.17 1.87 9.76
CA ALA A 171 0.29 2.40 8.73
C ALA A 171 1.05 3.46 7.91
N PRO A 172 0.99 3.44 6.57
CA PRO A 172 1.70 4.39 5.72
C PRO A 172 1.32 5.86 5.96
N ASP A 173 0.23 6.12 6.69
CA ASP A 173 -0.27 7.47 7.00
C ASP A 173 0.05 7.97 8.42
N ALA A 174 0.85 7.25 9.21
CA ALA A 174 1.43 7.84 10.40
C ALA A 174 2.57 8.76 9.95
N LEU A 175 2.24 10.00 9.57
CA LEU A 175 3.19 11.10 9.44
C LEU A 175 4.27 10.91 10.50
N SER A 176 5.52 10.75 10.09
CA SER A 176 6.64 10.63 11.01
C SER A 176 6.53 11.74 12.04
N ALA A 177 6.91 11.52 13.30
CA ALA A 177 6.85 12.56 14.33
C ALA A 177 7.49 13.89 13.86
N LYS A 178 8.48 13.80 12.97
CA LYS A 178 9.10 14.94 12.29
C LYS A 178 8.18 15.64 11.29
N GLU A 179 7.39 14.90 10.52
CA GLU A 179 6.40 15.41 9.57
C GLU A 179 5.18 15.99 10.30
N GLN A 180 4.75 15.39 11.41
CA GLN A 180 3.71 15.96 12.29
C GLN A 180 4.16 17.30 12.92
N LEU A 181 5.43 17.40 13.32
CA LEU A 181 6.00 18.64 13.83
C LEU A 181 6.09 19.73 12.75
N VAL A 182 6.40 19.35 11.51
CA VAL A 182 6.40 20.27 10.36
C VAL A 182 4.96 20.72 10.07
N ALA A 183 4.01 19.79 9.95
CA ALA A 183 2.59 20.08 9.71
C ALA A 183 2.02 21.02 10.79
N ARG A 184 2.26 20.71 12.08
CA ARG A 184 1.84 21.54 13.22
C ARG A 184 2.50 22.92 13.22
N ARG A 185 3.75 23.04 12.74
CA ARG A 185 4.43 24.35 12.59
C ARG A 185 3.81 25.18 11.46
N THR A 186 3.44 24.55 10.34
CA THR A 186 2.72 25.25 9.25
C THR A 186 1.32 25.71 9.68
N GLU A 187 0.62 24.93 10.51
CA GLU A 187 -0.69 25.32 11.05
C GLU A 187 -0.60 26.41 12.12
N ALA A 188 0.37 26.31 13.05
CA ALA A 188 0.58 27.31 14.10
C ALA A 188 1.13 28.64 13.57
N GLY A 189 1.80 28.65 12.41
CA GLY A 189 2.23 29.88 11.74
C GLY A 189 1.10 30.66 11.07
N SER A 190 -0.05 30.03 10.82
CA SER A 190 -1.23 30.65 10.20
C SER A 190 -2.29 31.12 11.21
N ALA A 191 -2.17 30.74 12.49
CA ALA A 191 -3.09 31.13 13.54
C ALA A 191 -2.34 31.94 14.62
N VAL A 192 -2.27 33.26 14.42
CA VAL A 192 -2.36 34.34 15.43
C VAL A 192 -1.73 35.63 14.88
N THR A 193 -2.58 36.60 14.54
CA THR A 193 -2.54 37.95 15.12
C THR A 193 -3.97 38.51 15.03
N PRO A 194 -4.75 38.46 16.12
CA PRO A 194 -5.93 39.30 16.23
C PRO A 194 -5.52 40.72 16.68
N ASP A 195 -6.27 41.69 16.18
CA ASP A 195 -6.52 43.02 16.76
C ASP A 195 -5.74 44.22 16.20
N HIS A 196 -6.44 45.01 15.37
CA HIS A 196 -6.70 46.43 15.63
C HIS A 196 -7.66 46.99 14.56
N LEU A 197 -8.96 46.83 14.78
CA LEU A 197 -10.00 47.61 14.08
C LEU A 197 -11.20 47.77 15.00
N THR A 198 -11.12 48.73 15.94
CA THR A 198 -12.31 49.44 16.48
C THR A 198 -11.89 50.60 17.38
N ASP A 199 -11.67 51.79 16.81
CA ASP A 199 -12.05 53.05 17.49
C ASP A 199 -12.09 54.26 16.51
N GLU A 200 -12.99 54.25 15.51
CA GLU A 200 -13.21 55.44 14.66
C GLU A 200 -14.68 55.63 14.26
N ARG A 201 -15.63 55.44 15.18
CA ARG A 201 -17.02 55.90 14.97
C ARG A 201 -17.67 56.45 16.23
N ARG A 202 -17.00 57.42 16.87
CA ARG A 202 -17.62 58.21 17.94
C ARG A 202 -17.34 59.70 17.88
N PHE A 203 -17.37 60.32 16.70
CA PHE A 203 -17.56 61.76 16.61
C PHE A 203 -18.24 62.09 15.29
N LEU A 204 -19.52 62.49 15.34
CA LEU A 204 -20.11 63.65 14.64
C LEU A 204 -21.63 63.73 14.90
N GLY A 205 -22.06 64.84 15.53
CA GLY A 205 -23.43 65.34 15.63
C GLY A 205 -24.06 65.18 17.03
N GLY A 206 -24.42 66.20 17.80
CA GLY A 206 -24.62 67.64 17.55
C GLY A 206 -24.96 68.36 18.89
N PRO A 207 -25.74 69.46 18.89
CA PRO A 207 -25.28 70.82 19.23
C PRO A 207 -25.68 71.35 20.63
N GLY A 208 -24.95 72.37 21.09
CA GLY A 208 -25.44 73.42 21.99
C GLY A 208 -24.79 73.48 23.39
N ALA A 209 -24.01 74.54 23.64
CA ALA A 209 -24.13 75.43 24.80
C ALA A 209 -22.93 76.41 24.88
N VAL A 210 -23.29 77.70 24.83
CA VAL A 210 -22.55 78.94 25.16
C VAL A 210 -21.46 79.40 24.19
#